data_AF-A0A2A9P7H0-F1
#
_entry.id   AF-A0A2A9P7H0-F1
#
_cell.length_a   1.000
_cell.length_b   1.000
_cell.length_c   1.000
_cell.angle_alpha   90.00
_cell.angle_beta   90.00
_cell.angle_gamma   90.00
#
_symmetry.space_group_name_H-M   'P 1'
#
loop_
_entity.id
_entity.type
_entity.pdbx_description
1 polymer ?
#
loop_
_entity_poly.entity_id
_entity_poly.type
_entity_poly.pdbx_seq_one_letter_code
_entity_poly.pdbx_strand_id
1 'polypeptide(L)'
;MVNFLGRATPSDPPTAPPSGAAVVIVVSFAQPVEPFARPLSPPSHEDAAIFPPIFHSFELTSSPLPSQAYNSVFNDDPNPPRLIGNFPLLPLRTKTRGPAYTLPIPAPPLPPAESPDPDNESYDILDETLSLFRANTFFRNFEIQGPADRLLVYGIWFLSDCLQKIKPNASARDAQKDVMNLALDLHFAIPGDPGFPLNQMYEPPRDRQDAEQLKLYMSQVRQELAIRLLARIYADDETKPSKWWLSFTKRKFMGKAL
;
A
#
# COMPACT_ATOMS: atom_id res chain seq x y z
N MET A 1 14.27 10.87 -73.44
CA MET A 1 14.42 9.84 -72.40
C MET A 1 14.47 10.56 -71.05
N VAL A 2 13.52 10.17 -70.21
CA VAL A 2 13.10 10.54 -68.85
C VAL A 2 14.18 11.02 -67.85
N ASN A 3 13.82 12.03 -67.05
CA ASN A 3 14.40 12.44 -65.75
C ASN A 3 14.27 11.34 -64.67
N PHE A 4 15.15 11.29 -63.65
CA PHE A 4 14.84 11.65 -62.25
C PHE A 4 15.98 11.36 -61.27
N LEU A 5 16.18 12.30 -60.35
CA LEU A 5 16.98 12.20 -59.13
C LEU A 5 16.32 11.27 -58.08
N GLY A 6 17.16 10.58 -57.30
CA GLY A 6 17.07 10.47 -55.84
C GLY A 6 15.91 9.68 -55.20
N ARG A 7 16.24 8.51 -54.62
CA ARG A 7 15.78 8.11 -53.27
C ARG A 7 16.55 6.87 -52.78
N ALA A 8 17.39 7.04 -51.76
CA ALA A 8 17.85 5.95 -50.92
C ALA A 8 16.78 5.71 -49.85
N THR A 9 16.36 4.45 -49.71
CA THR A 9 15.45 3.97 -48.67
C THR A 9 16.18 3.90 -47.33
N PRO A 10 15.67 4.54 -46.25
CA PRO A 10 16.13 4.21 -44.91
C PRO A 10 15.49 2.89 -44.46
N SER A 11 16.35 2.00 -43.96
CA SER A 11 16.06 0.75 -43.28
C SER A 11 15.10 0.95 -42.10
N ASP A 12 14.07 0.12 -42.02
CA ASP A 12 13.20 -0.01 -40.85
C ASP A 12 14.01 -0.43 -39.59
N PRO A 13 13.78 0.19 -38.42
CA PRO A 13 14.32 -0.30 -37.15
C PRO A 13 13.52 -1.50 -36.60
N PRO A 14 14.15 -2.38 -35.82
CA PRO A 14 13.50 -3.59 -35.31
C PRO A 14 12.39 -3.28 -34.29
N THR A 15 11.26 -3.93 -34.49
CA THR A 15 10.04 -3.94 -33.66
C THR A 15 10.35 -4.23 -32.19
N ALA A 16 9.99 -3.32 -31.30
CA ALA A 16 10.00 -3.52 -29.85
C ALA A 16 8.93 -4.55 -29.44
N PRO A 17 9.19 -5.38 -28.40
CA PRO A 17 8.19 -6.31 -27.88
C PRO A 17 7.02 -5.55 -27.22
N PRO A 18 5.80 -6.13 -27.20
CA PRO A 18 4.62 -5.44 -26.71
C PRO A 18 4.72 -5.13 -25.21
N SER A 19 4.31 -3.89 -24.90
CA SER A 19 4.11 -3.32 -23.57
C SER A 19 3.41 -4.33 -22.64
N GLY A 20 4.05 -4.62 -21.51
CA GLY A 20 3.51 -5.47 -20.47
C GLY A 20 2.20 -4.89 -19.95
N ALA A 21 1.13 -5.67 -20.06
CA ALA A 21 -0.11 -5.37 -19.38
C ALA A 21 0.16 -5.30 -17.87
N ALA A 22 -0.04 -4.14 -17.27
CA ALA A 22 -0.08 -3.98 -15.83
C ALA A 22 -1.22 -4.84 -15.29
N VAL A 23 -0.88 -5.98 -14.69
CA VAL A 23 -1.84 -6.81 -13.98
C VAL A 23 -2.11 -6.13 -12.64
N VAL A 24 -3.16 -5.31 -12.57
CA VAL A 24 -3.69 -4.79 -11.32
C VAL A 24 -4.28 -5.97 -10.55
N ILE A 25 -3.53 -6.48 -9.57
CA ILE A 25 -4.02 -7.52 -8.66
C ILE A 25 -4.92 -6.84 -7.62
N VAL A 26 -6.22 -6.81 -7.88
CA VAL A 26 -7.22 -6.51 -6.86
C VAL A 26 -7.26 -7.69 -5.89
N VAL A 27 -6.60 -7.57 -4.75
CA VAL A 27 -6.68 -8.57 -3.68
C VAL A 27 -8.03 -8.40 -2.96
N SER A 28 -9.08 -8.99 -3.53
CA SER A 28 -10.39 -9.10 -2.90
C SER A 28 -10.32 -10.17 -1.79
N PHE A 29 -10.42 -9.75 -0.52
CA PHE A 29 -10.63 -10.68 0.59
C PHE A 29 -12.13 -10.84 0.83
N ALA A 30 -12.63 -12.05 0.62
CA ALA A 30 -14.02 -12.43 0.82
C ALA A 30 -14.49 -12.15 2.27
N GLN A 31 -15.59 -11.42 2.42
CA GLN A 31 -16.33 -11.36 3.68
C GLN A 31 -17.16 -12.65 3.88
N PRO A 32 -17.41 -13.08 5.12
CA PRO A 32 -18.16 -14.31 5.38
C PRO A 32 -19.66 -14.10 5.11
N VAL A 33 -20.23 -14.94 4.26
CA VAL A 33 -21.67 -14.98 3.95
C VAL A 33 -22.41 -15.68 5.10
N GLU A 34 -23.43 -15.03 5.67
CA GLU A 34 -24.32 -15.63 6.69
C GLU A 34 -25.14 -16.82 6.13
N PRO A 35 -25.54 -17.79 6.98
CA PRO A 35 -26.20 -19.01 6.51
C PRO A 35 -27.69 -18.78 6.21
N PHE A 36 -28.06 -18.89 4.94
CA PHE A 36 -29.45 -18.86 4.50
C PHE A 36 -30.20 -20.16 4.83
N ALA A 37 -31.48 -20.01 5.18
CA ALA A 37 -32.37 -21.01 5.78
C ALA A 37 -32.61 -22.28 4.94
N ARG A 38 -32.93 -23.40 5.63
CA ARG A 38 -33.36 -24.68 5.04
C ARG A 38 -34.69 -24.55 4.29
N PRO A 39 -34.87 -25.23 3.15
CA PRO A 39 -36.19 -25.57 2.65
C PRO A 39 -36.64 -26.98 3.09
N LEU A 40 -37.96 -27.10 3.21
CA LEU A 40 -38.74 -28.27 3.59
C LEU A 40 -38.91 -29.26 2.41
N SER A 41 -38.99 -30.55 2.77
CA SER A 41 -39.56 -31.71 2.03
C SER A 41 -38.77 -32.30 0.83
N PRO A 42 -38.63 -33.64 0.73
CA PRO A 42 -37.96 -34.30 -0.40
C PRO A 42 -38.92 -34.65 -1.54
N PRO A 43 -38.51 -34.57 -2.83
CA PRO A 43 -39.24 -35.19 -3.93
C PRO A 43 -38.81 -36.65 -4.19
N SER A 44 -39.73 -37.41 -4.77
CA SER A 44 -39.71 -38.85 -5.03
C SER A 44 -38.78 -39.31 -6.16
N HIS A 45 -38.41 -40.59 -6.09
CA HIS A 45 -37.65 -41.36 -7.08
C HIS A 45 -38.30 -41.36 -8.48
N GLU A 46 -37.65 -40.73 -9.45
CA GLU A 46 -37.46 -41.16 -10.85
C GLU A 46 -36.98 -39.93 -11.64
N ASP A 47 -35.67 -39.85 -11.85
CA ASP A 47 -35.01 -39.19 -12.99
C ASP A 47 -33.50 -39.17 -12.71
N ALA A 48 -32.91 -40.37 -12.74
CA ALA A 48 -31.47 -40.58 -12.64
C ALA A 48 -30.94 -41.00 -14.01
N ALA A 49 -30.68 -40.04 -14.91
CA ALA A 49 -29.65 -40.14 -15.94
C ALA A 49 -29.54 -38.82 -16.72
N ILE A 50 -28.31 -38.50 -17.12
CA ILE A 50 -27.90 -37.42 -18.03
C ILE A 50 -27.64 -36.06 -17.36
N PHE A 51 -26.60 -36.01 -16.52
CA PHE A 51 -25.69 -34.86 -16.46
C PHE A 51 -24.27 -35.39 -16.24
N PRO A 52 -23.28 -35.08 -17.10
CA PRO A 52 -21.88 -35.37 -16.78
C PRO A 52 -21.47 -34.52 -15.58
N PRO A 53 -20.65 -35.03 -14.64
CA PRO A 53 -20.17 -34.22 -13.55
C PRO A 53 -19.16 -33.22 -14.13
N ILE A 54 -19.57 -31.96 -14.31
CA ILE A 54 -18.63 -30.87 -14.47
C ILE A 54 -18.02 -30.63 -13.08
N PHE A 55 -17.09 -31.51 -12.70
CA PHE A 55 -16.03 -31.11 -11.79
C PHE A 55 -15.12 -30.21 -12.63
N HIS A 56 -15.43 -28.91 -12.67
CA HIS A 56 -14.36 -27.94 -12.81
C HIS A 56 -13.50 -28.11 -11.56
N SER A 57 -12.47 -28.94 -11.69
CA SER A 57 -11.25 -28.80 -10.91
C SER A 57 -10.86 -27.33 -11.01
N PHE A 58 -11.19 -26.56 -9.97
CA PHE A 58 -10.48 -25.34 -9.70
C PHE A 58 -9.04 -25.78 -9.46
N GLU A 59 -8.24 -25.79 -10.52
CA GLU A 59 -6.82 -25.60 -10.38
C GLU A 59 -6.68 -24.28 -9.65
N LEU A 60 -6.50 -24.37 -8.34
CA LEU A 60 -5.71 -23.40 -7.61
C LEU A 60 -4.37 -23.40 -8.35
N THR A 61 -4.25 -22.55 -9.37
CA THR A 61 -2.94 -22.14 -9.85
C THR A 61 -2.31 -21.50 -8.62
N SER A 62 -1.56 -22.30 -7.86
CA SER A 62 -0.64 -21.79 -6.87
C SER A 62 0.43 -21.09 -7.68
N SER A 63 0.12 -19.88 -8.16
CA SER A 63 1.14 -18.96 -8.59
C SER A 63 2.13 -18.92 -7.43
N PRO A 64 3.40 -19.28 -7.66
CA PRO A 64 4.39 -19.24 -6.59
C PRO A 64 4.32 -17.84 -6.00
N LEU A 65 4.19 -17.77 -4.68
CA LEU A 65 4.27 -16.49 -3.96
C LEU A 65 5.49 -15.75 -4.51
N PRO A 66 5.36 -14.48 -4.89
CA PRO A 66 6.45 -13.76 -5.54
C PRO A 66 7.70 -13.88 -4.68
N SER A 67 8.82 -14.19 -5.33
CA SER A 67 10.11 -14.36 -4.68
C SER A 67 10.67 -13.05 -4.10
N GLN A 68 9.96 -11.94 -4.31
CA GLN A 68 10.36 -10.58 -3.99
C GLN A 68 9.20 -9.82 -3.35
N ALA A 69 9.55 -8.82 -2.54
CA ALA A 69 8.60 -7.90 -1.95
C ALA A 69 7.98 -6.97 -3.02
N TYR A 70 6.87 -6.34 -2.68
CA TYR A 70 6.11 -5.47 -3.58
C TYR A 70 6.60 -4.03 -3.50
N ASN A 71 7.08 -3.50 -4.62
CA ASN A 71 7.46 -2.10 -4.81
C ASN A 71 6.23 -1.21 -5.04
N SER A 72 6.44 0.09 -4.89
CA SER A 72 5.41 1.11 -5.08
C SER A 72 5.13 1.35 -6.57
N VAL A 73 3.85 1.43 -6.94
CA VAL A 73 3.43 1.81 -8.31
C VAL A 73 3.76 3.27 -8.62
N PHE A 74 3.93 4.12 -7.59
CA PHE A 74 4.32 5.52 -7.75
C PHE A 74 5.76 5.70 -8.23
N ASN A 75 6.55 4.63 -8.36
CA ASN A 75 7.83 4.69 -9.06
C ASN A 75 7.67 4.90 -10.57
N ASP A 76 6.53 4.48 -11.14
CA ASP A 76 6.22 4.59 -12.57
C ASP A 76 5.45 5.88 -12.93
N ASP A 77 5.20 6.77 -11.95
CA ASP A 77 4.50 8.03 -12.19
C ASP A 77 5.32 8.92 -13.16
N PRO A 78 4.71 9.38 -14.28
CA PRO A 78 5.40 10.27 -15.22
C PRO A 78 5.82 11.60 -14.60
N ASN A 79 5.22 12.00 -13.48
CA ASN A 79 5.55 13.22 -12.76
C ASN A 79 6.47 12.90 -11.56
N PRO A 80 7.80 13.12 -11.68
CA PRO A 80 8.70 12.82 -10.58
C PRO A 80 8.36 13.71 -9.36
N PRO A 81 8.25 13.14 -8.15
CA PRO A 81 8.00 13.92 -6.95
C PRO A 81 9.19 14.81 -6.65
N ARG A 82 8.93 15.90 -5.91
CA ARG A 82 10.04 16.64 -5.29
C ARG A 82 10.77 15.72 -4.33
N LEU A 83 12.10 15.74 -4.38
CA LEU A 83 12.95 14.97 -3.46
C LEU A 83 13.60 15.88 -2.43
N ILE A 84 13.79 15.35 -1.21
CA ILE A 84 14.72 15.88 -0.21
C ILE A 84 15.73 14.77 0.08
N GLY A 85 17.00 15.02 -0.28
CA GLY A 85 17.97 13.93 -0.45
C GLY A 85 17.45 12.98 -1.54
N ASN A 86 17.17 11.74 -1.15
CA ASN A 86 16.50 10.74 -2.00
C ASN A 86 15.10 10.34 -1.49
N PHE A 87 14.54 11.06 -0.51
CA PHE A 87 13.21 10.83 0.03
C PHE A 87 12.15 11.60 -0.79
N PRO A 88 11.07 10.95 -1.26
CA PRO A 88 10.07 11.63 -2.08
C PRO A 88 9.01 12.35 -1.24
N LEU A 89 8.62 13.54 -1.71
CA LEU A 89 7.48 14.29 -1.20
C LEU A 89 6.30 14.05 -2.13
N LEU A 90 5.69 12.86 -2.03
CA LEU A 90 4.52 12.49 -2.82
C LEU A 90 3.25 13.24 -2.34
N PRO A 91 2.34 13.59 -3.25
CA PRO A 91 1.01 14.10 -2.92
C PRO A 91 0.24 13.17 -1.97
N LEU A 92 -0.58 13.75 -1.09
CA LEU A 92 -1.36 13.02 -0.09
C LEU A 92 -2.82 13.47 -0.10
N ARG A 93 -3.74 12.53 0.08
CA ARG A 93 -5.15 12.81 0.41
C ARG A 93 -5.26 13.09 1.91
N THR A 94 -5.11 14.35 2.29
CA THR A 94 -4.94 14.73 3.70
C THR A 94 -5.80 15.92 4.09
N LYS A 95 -6.29 15.91 5.33
CA LYS A 95 -6.89 17.09 5.99
C LYS A 95 -5.93 17.71 7.01
N THR A 96 -4.86 16.99 7.34
CA THR A 96 -3.80 17.41 8.23
C THR A 96 -2.96 18.50 7.56
N ARG A 97 -2.64 19.57 8.29
CA ARG A 97 -1.76 20.63 7.79
C ARG A 97 -0.34 20.08 7.61
N GLY A 98 0.29 20.41 6.49
CA GLY A 98 1.67 20.05 6.22
C GLY A 98 2.10 20.44 4.80
N PRO A 99 3.35 20.13 4.44
CA PRO A 99 3.95 20.56 3.18
C PRO A 99 3.56 19.69 1.97
N ALA A 100 2.82 18.59 2.15
CA ALA A 100 2.38 17.75 1.04
C ALA A 100 1.39 18.49 0.13
N TYR A 101 1.51 18.27 -1.18
CA TYR A 101 0.46 18.66 -2.12
C TYR A 101 -0.81 17.85 -1.83
N THR A 102 -1.94 18.53 -1.66
CA THR A 102 -3.20 17.88 -1.29
C THR A 102 -3.93 17.38 -2.53
N LEU A 103 -4.17 16.06 -2.57
CA LEU A 103 -4.99 15.42 -3.59
C LEU A 103 -6.49 15.68 -3.37
N PRO A 104 -7.32 15.60 -4.43
CA PRO A 104 -8.76 15.73 -4.31
C PRO A 104 -9.34 14.65 -3.38
N ILE A 105 -10.49 14.96 -2.76
CA ILE A 105 -11.25 14.00 -1.96
C ILE A 105 -12.14 13.18 -2.90
N PRO A 106 -12.23 11.84 -2.76
CA PRO A 106 -13.07 11.00 -3.61
C PRO A 106 -14.53 11.48 -3.63
N ALA A 107 -15.13 11.44 -4.81
CA ALA A 107 -16.56 11.70 -5.02
C ALA A 107 -17.20 10.48 -5.70
N PRO A 108 -18.11 9.74 -5.03
CA PRO A 108 -18.65 9.98 -3.69
C PRO A 108 -17.62 9.75 -2.56
N PRO A 109 -17.82 10.35 -1.37
CA PRO A 109 -16.94 10.13 -0.22
C PRO A 109 -16.91 8.65 0.17
N LEU A 110 -15.69 8.11 0.30
CA LEU A 110 -15.49 6.73 0.76
C LEU A 110 -15.51 6.63 2.29
N PRO A 111 -15.92 5.48 2.84
CA PRO A 111 -15.78 5.18 4.26
C PRO A 111 -14.31 5.34 4.73
N PRO A 112 -14.06 5.76 5.99
CA PRO A 112 -12.69 5.97 6.50
C PRO A 112 -11.79 4.72 6.47
N ALA A 113 -12.38 3.53 6.49
CA ALA A 113 -11.68 2.25 6.45
C ALA A 113 -11.29 1.81 5.02
N GLU A 114 -11.80 2.48 3.99
CA GLU A 114 -11.61 2.11 2.59
C GLU A 114 -10.58 3.00 1.89
N SER A 115 -9.96 2.43 0.86
CA SER A 115 -9.06 3.14 -0.07
C SER A 115 -9.79 3.39 -1.38
N PRO A 116 -9.50 4.50 -2.10
CA PRO A 116 -9.87 4.63 -3.50
C PRO A 116 -9.24 3.52 -4.35
N ASP A 117 -9.81 3.28 -5.54
CA ASP A 117 -9.18 2.40 -6.54
C ASP A 117 -7.82 2.98 -6.97
N PRO A 118 -6.82 2.14 -7.31
CA PRO A 118 -5.48 2.61 -7.70
C PRO A 118 -5.47 3.59 -8.88
N ASP A 119 -6.45 3.50 -9.78
CA ASP A 119 -6.59 4.38 -10.94
C ASP A 119 -7.28 5.72 -10.62
N ASN A 120 -7.71 5.93 -9.36
CA ASN A 120 -8.40 7.14 -8.92
C ASN A 120 -7.40 8.26 -8.59
N GLU A 121 -7.71 9.50 -8.97
CA GLU A 121 -6.89 10.69 -8.67
C GLU A 121 -6.69 10.98 -7.16
N SER A 122 -7.54 10.41 -6.32
CA SER A 122 -7.46 10.51 -4.87
C SER A 122 -6.65 9.37 -4.22
N TYR A 123 -6.19 8.37 -4.99
CA TYR A 123 -5.34 7.30 -4.49
C TYR A 123 -3.94 7.83 -4.21
N ASP A 124 -3.39 7.49 -3.04
CA ASP A 124 -2.08 7.94 -2.62
C ASP A 124 -1.21 6.81 -2.07
N ILE A 125 0.06 7.14 -1.86
CA ILE A 125 1.07 6.23 -1.33
C ILE A 125 0.72 5.67 0.06
N LEU A 126 -0.14 6.32 0.84
CA LEU A 126 -0.54 5.82 2.16
C LEU A 126 -1.59 4.72 2.04
N ASP A 127 -2.51 4.86 1.08
CA ASP A 127 -3.47 3.81 0.72
C ASP A 127 -2.72 2.58 0.17
N GLU A 128 -1.69 2.80 -0.66
CA GLU A 128 -0.81 1.73 -1.11
C GLU A 128 -0.04 1.07 0.05
N THR A 129 0.54 1.86 0.95
CA THR A 129 1.28 1.36 2.12
C THR A 129 0.41 0.44 2.97
N LEU A 130 -0.86 0.80 3.21
CA LEU A 130 -1.80 -0.02 3.97
C LEU A 130 -2.18 -1.32 3.25
N SER A 131 -2.31 -1.26 1.91
CA SER A 131 -2.57 -2.44 1.07
C SER A 131 -1.39 -3.42 1.07
N LEU A 132 -0.17 -2.91 0.87
CA LEU A 132 1.04 -3.71 0.76
C LEU A 132 1.61 -4.16 2.10
N PHE A 133 1.24 -3.52 3.21
CA PHE A 133 1.78 -3.80 4.56
C PHE A 133 1.78 -5.30 4.88
N ARG A 134 0.61 -5.96 4.77
CA ARG A 134 0.46 -7.36 5.18
C ARG A 134 1.38 -8.27 4.38
N ALA A 135 1.43 -8.10 3.06
CA ALA A 135 2.27 -8.91 2.18
C ALA A 135 3.76 -8.62 2.40
N ASN A 136 4.14 -7.34 2.51
CA ASN A 136 5.54 -6.94 2.65
C ASN A 136 6.15 -7.35 4.00
N THR A 137 5.38 -7.40 5.09
CA THR A 137 5.90 -7.84 6.40
C THR A 137 6.45 -9.27 6.45
N PHE A 138 6.16 -10.11 5.45
CA PHE A 138 6.73 -11.46 5.35
C PHE A 138 8.16 -11.49 4.79
N PHE A 139 8.58 -10.44 4.08
CA PHE A 139 9.88 -10.39 3.41
C PHE A 139 10.97 -9.80 4.31
N ARG A 140 12.16 -10.40 4.21
CA ARG A 140 13.37 -9.94 4.94
C ARG A 140 14.26 -9.04 4.08
N ASN A 141 14.17 -9.17 2.77
CA ASN A 141 14.93 -8.39 1.81
C ASN A 141 13.94 -7.56 0.99
N PHE A 142 14.31 -6.31 0.72
CA PHE A 142 13.54 -5.40 -0.11
C PHE A 142 14.52 -4.63 -0.97
N GLU A 143 14.37 -4.71 -2.29
CA GLU A 143 15.18 -3.98 -3.25
C GLU A 143 14.49 -2.67 -3.60
N ILE A 144 15.17 -1.56 -3.35
CA ILE A 144 14.63 -0.23 -3.62
C ILE A 144 14.83 0.06 -5.11
N GLN A 145 13.73 0.10 -5.87
CA GLN A 145 13.72 0.37 -7.29
C GLN A 145 13.57 1.86 -7.59
N GLY A 146 12.86 2.60 -6.72
CA GLY A 146 12.69 4.04 -6.91
C GLY A 146 12.50 4.84 -5.62
N PRO A 147 12.28 6.16 -5.74
CA PRO A 147 12.06 7.03 -4.59
C PRO A 147 10.82 6.63 -3.78
N ALA A 148 9.70 6.27 -4.43
CA ALA A 148 8.43 5.98 -3.76
C ALA A 148 8.55 4.79 -2.79
N ASP A 149 9.39 3.81 -3.13
CA ASP A 149 9.72 2.69 -2.25
C ASP A 149 10.30 3.11 -0.90
N ARG A 150 11.06 4.20 -0.86
CA ARG A 150 11.62 4.70 0.41
C ARG A 150 10.51 5.20 1.33
N LEU A 151 9.51 5.89 0.79
CA LEU A 151 8.34 6.28 1.55
C LEU A 151 7.51 5.05 1.96
N LEU A 152 7.35 4.06 1.07
CA LEU A 152 6.66 2.79 1.37
C LEU A 152 7.32 2.04 2.53
N VAL A 153 8.65 1.85 2.50
CA VAL A 153 9.43 1.19 3.55
C VAL A 153 9.24 1.90 4.89
N TYR A 154 9.38 3.23 4.90
CA TYR A 154 9.16 4.03 6.09
C TYR A 154 7.72 3.90 6.63
N GLY A 155 6.72 3.95 5.75
CA GLY A 155 5.32 3.77 6.10
C GLY A 155 5.02 2.41 6.74
N ILE A 156 5.58 1.32 6.17
CA ILE A 156 5.42 -0.04 6.72
C ILE A 156 5.99 -0.16 8.12
N TRP A 157 7.14 0.45 8.39
CA TRP A 157 7.73 0.45 9.72
C TRP A 157 6.92 1.26 10.72
N PHE A 158 6.45 2.44 10.32
CA PHE A 158 5.59 3.25 11.16
C PHE A 158 4.28 2.51 11.52
N LEU A 159 3.65 1.82 10.56
CA LEU A 159 2.49 0.97 10.83
C LEU A 159 2.82 -0.15 11.83
N SER A 160 4.01 -0.74 11.74
CA SER A 160 4.46 -1.76 12.70
C SER A 160 4.56 -1.21 14.12
N ASP A 161 5.02 0.02 14.29
CA ASP A 161 5.11 0.66 15.60
C ASP A 161 3.73 1.09 16.13
N CYS A 162 2.85 1.60 15.27
CA CYS A 162 1.46 1.87 15.63
C CYS A 162 0.77 0.60 16.16
N LEU A 163 0.93 -0.53 15.46
CA LEU A 163 0.36 -1.82 15.90
C LEU A 163 0.92 -2.28 17.24
N GLN A 164 2.20 -2.01 17.54
CA GLN A 164 2.79 -2.33 18.85
C GLN A 164 2.22 -1.48 19.99
N LYS A 165 1.70 -0.28 19.72
CA LYS A 165 1.05 0.56 20.74
C LYS A 165 -0.38 0.09 21.07
N ILE A 166 -1.06 -0.58 20.15
CA ILE A 166 -2.44 -1.02 20.34
C ILE A 166 -2.48 -2.27 21.21
N LYS A 167 -3.10 -2.16 22.38
CA LYS A 167 -3.29 -3.31 23.28
C LYS A 167 -4.44 -4.19 22.78
N PRO A 168 -4.39 -5.53 22.95
CA PRO A 168 -5.41 -6.45 22.44
C PRO A 168 -6.85 -6.19 22.91
N ASN A 169 -7.03 -5.52 24.05
CA ASN A 169 -8.33 -5.22 24.64
C ASN A 169 -8.60 -3.70 24.72
N ALA A 170 -7.87 -2.88 23.96
CA ALA A 170 -8.06 -1.44 23.96
C ALA A 170 -9.28 -1.05 23.10
N SER A 171 -10.09 -0.12 23.61
CA SER A 171 -11.12 0.54 22.80
C SER A 171 -10.50 1.40 21.70
N ALA A 172 -11.26 1.73 20.66
CA ALA A 172 -10.84 2.63 19.59
C ALA A 172 -10.34 3.97 20.14
N ARG A 173 -10.98 4.49 21.21
CA ARG A 173 -10.60 5.75 21.85
C ARG A 173 -9.25 5.66 22.57
N ASP A 174 -9.00 4.57 23.31
CA ASP A 174 -7.74 4.37 24.02
C ASP A 174 -6.59 4.16 23.03
N ALA A 175 -6.81 3.32 22.02
CA ALA A 175 -5.85 3.10 20.94
C ALA A 175 -5.59 4.39 20.15
N GLN A 176 -6.62 5.18 19.87
CA GLN A 176 -6.45 6.48 19.20
C GLN A 176 -5.55 7.40 19.99
N LYS A 177 -5.71 7.49 21.31
CA LYS A 177 -4.82 8.28 22.16
C LYS A 177 -3.36 7.81 22.04
N ASP A 178 -3.11 6.52 22.21
CA ASP A 178 -1.75 5.97 22.22
C ASP A 178 -1.06 6.08 20.84
N VAL A 179 -1.79 5.78 19.76
CA VAL A 179 -1.29 5.83 18.38
C VAL A 179 -1.11 7.27 17.90
N MET A 180 -2.04 8.19 18.22
CA MET A 180 -1.88 9.60 17.84
C MET A 180 -0.78 10.29 18.62
N ASN A 181 -0.54 9.92 19.88
CA ASN A 181 0.62 10.41 20.64
C ASN A 181 1.93 10.03 19.95
N LEU A 182 2.04 8.81 19.40
CA LEU A 182 3.19 8.39 18.61
C LEU A 182 3.29 9.17 17.28
N ALA A 183 2.16 9.39 16.60
CA ALA A 183 2.14 10.09 15.32
C ALA A 183 2.49 11.59 15.42
N LEU A 184 2.12 12.22 16.53
CA LEU A 184 2.36 13.64 16.81
C LEU A 184 3.75 13.92 17.41
N ASP A 185 4.47 12.89 17.86
CA ASP A 185 5.82 13.06 18.36
C ASP A 185 6.75 13.55 17.24
N LEU A 186 7.39 14.70 17.44
CA LEU A 186 8.35 15.29 16.52
C LEU A 186 9.80 14.90 16.86
N HIS A 187 10.07 14.13 17.91
CA HIS A 187 11.44 13.73 18.30
C HIS A 187 11.95 12.48 17.58
N PHE A 188 11.37 12.15 16.42
CA PHE A 188 11.84 11.04 15.61
C PHE A 188 13.06 11.42 14.77
N ALA A 189 13.86 10.40 14.44
CA ALA A 189 15.01 10.52 13.57
C ALA A 189 14.59 10.65 12.09
N ILE A 190 15.24 11.54 11.36
CA ILE A 190 15.14 11.67 9.91
C ILE A 190 16.42 11.14 9.24
N PRO A 191 16.42 10.87 7.91
CA PRO A 191 17.65 10.55 7.18
C PRO A 191 18.81 11.49 7.53
N GLY A 192 19.96 10.92 7.88
CA GLY A 192 21.14 11.64 8.36
C GLY A 192 21.32 11.64 9.88
N ASP A 193 20.24 11.47 10.65
CA ASP A 193 20.34 11.41 12.11
C ASP A 193 20.93 10.07 12.57
N PRO A 194 21.76 10.03 13.62
CA PRO A 194 22.34 8.77 14.13
C PRO A 194 21.31 7.71 14.52
N GLY A 195 20.09 8.14 14.90
CA GLY A 195 18.98 7.26 15.26
C GLY A 195 18.23 6.66 14.08
N PHE A 196 18.48 7.09 12.83
CA PHE A 196 17.72 6.62 11.69
C PHE A 196 18.22 5.25 11.18
N PRO A 197 17.38 4.20 11.18
CA PRO A 197 17.81 2.81 10.98
C PRO A 197 18.30 2.44 9.56
N LEU A 198 18.15 3.32 8.57
CA LEU A 198 18.55 3.13 7.16
C LEU A 198 19.41 4.27 6.58
N ASN A 199 20.30 4.87 7.35
CA ASN A 199 21.20 5.91 6.79
C ASN A 199 22.05 5.44 5.60
N GLN A 200 22.21 4.13 5.38
CA GLN A 200 22.92 3.60 4.21
C GLN A 200 22.10 3.67 2.91
N MET A 201 20.76 3.72 3.01
CA MET A 201 19.86 3.71 1.84
C MET A 201 19.18 5.07 1.61
N TYR A 202 19.33 5.99 2.58
CA TYR A 202 18.69 7.30 2.57
C TYR A 202 19.76 8.38 2.61
N GLU A 203 19.60 9.37 1.75
CA GLU A 203 20.48 10.53 1.72
C GLU A 203 19.98 11.59 2.70
N PRO A 204 20.89 12.23 3.46
CA PRO A 204 20.52 13.29 4.38
C PRO A 204 20.00 14.51 3.61
N PRO A 205 19.11 15.32 4.23
CA PRO A 205 18.76 16.63 3.71
C PRO A 205 20.01 17.49 3.49
N ARG A 206 20.00 18.31 2.43
CA ARG A 206 21.15 19.15 2.05
C ARG A 206 21.42 20.26 3.07
N ASP A 207 20.35 20.86 3.58
CA ASP A 207 20.41 22.00 4.49
C ASP A 207 19.32 21.91 5.57
N ARG A 208 19.37 22.84 6.53
CA ARG A 208 18.43 22.87 7.65
C ARG A 208 16.99 23.10 7.22
N GLN A 209 16.77 23.82 6.13
CA GLN A 209 15.42 24.10 5.61
C GLN A 209 14.79 22.82 5.04
N ASP A 210 15.55 22.08 4.24
CA ASP A 210 15.12 20.77 3.74
C ASP A 210 14.89 19.77 4.89
N ALA A 211 15.73 19.79 5.93
CA ALA A 211 15.53 18.94 7.10
C ALA A 211 14.22 19.27 7.84
N GLU A 212 13.93 20.55 8.07
CA GLU A 212 12.67 21.00 8.69
C GLU A 212 11.47 20.62 7.81
N GLN A 213 11.58 20.79 6.50
CA GLN A 213 10.50 20.44 5.57
C GLN A 213 10.24 18.92 5.51
N LEU A 214 11.29 18.11 5.44
CA LEU A 214 11.17 16.65 5.45
C LEU A 214 10.51 16.18 6.76
N LYS A 215 10.91 16.77 7.88
CA LYS A 215 10.33 16.46 9.19
C LYS A 215 8.84 16.79 9.27
N LEU A 216 8.42 17.93 8.73
CA LEU A 216 7.00 18.30 8.65
C LEU A 216 6.22 17.36 7.73
N TYR A 217 6.79 16.97 6.58
CA TYR A 217 6.18 16.01 5.66
C TYR A 217 6.01 14.63 6.32
N MET A 218 7.06 14.11 6.95
CA MET A 218 7.02 12.82 7.64
C MET A 218 6.05 12.84 8.82
N SER A 219 5.92 13.97 9.55
CA SER A 219 4.90 14.13 10.59
C SER A 219 3.48 14.09 10.03
N GLN A 220 3.24 14.70 8.86
CA GLN A 220 1.95 14.64 8.17
C GLN A 220 1.62 13.21 7.73
N VAL A 221 2.58 12.50 7.14
CA VAL A 221 2.47 11.07 6.77
C VAL A 221 2.10 10.20 7.98
N ARG A 222 2.79 10.39 9.12
CA ARG A 222 2.51 9.64 10.36
C ARG A 222 1.07 9.83 10.83
N GLN A 223 0.59 11.07 10.87
CA GLN A 223 -0.76 11.39 11.34
C GLN A 223 -1.82 10.77 10.43
N GLU A 224 -1.70 10.91 9.11
CA GLU A 224 -2.65 10.34 8.16
C GLU A 224 -2.64 8.80 8.17
N LEU A 225 -1.46 8.18 8.23
CA LEU A 225 -1.36 6.71 8.36
C LEU A 225 -1.99 6.22 9.65
N ALA A 226 -1.75 6.88 10.78
CA ALA A 226 -2.33 6.53 12.07
C ALA A 226 -3.86 6.57 12.04
N ILE A 227 -4.44 7.64 11.50
CA ILE A 227 -5.89 7.81 11.39
C ILE A 227 -6.49 6.72 10.50
N ARG A 228 -5.91 6.49 9.32
CA ARG A 228 -6.36 5.48 8.35
C ARG A 228 -6.19 4.04 8.85
N LEU A 229 -5.16 3.78 9.63
CA LEU A 229 -4.93 2.49 10.26
C LEU A 229 -5.99 2.20 11.33
N LEU A 230 -6.24 3.16 12.23
CA LEU A 230 -7.23 3.00 13.30
C LEU A 230 -8.62 2.74 12.73
N ALA A 231 -9.01 3.47 11.68
CA ALA A 231 -10.26 3.23 10.96
C ALA A 231 -10.39 1.79 10.42
N ARG A 232 -9.29 1.19 9.94
CA ARG A 232 -9.26 -0.20 9.44
C ARG A 232 -9.21 -1.25 10.54
N ILE A 233 -8.61 -0.94 11.70
CA ILE A 233 -8.50 -1.89 12.82
C ILE A 233 -9.83 -2.04 13.57
N TYR A 234 -10.59 -0.96 13.66
CA TYR A 234 -11.85 -0.86 14.42
C TYR A 234 -13.08 -0.79 13.51
N ALA A 235 -12.95 -1.13 12.22
CA ALA A 235 -14.05 -1.07 11.25
C ALA A 235 -15.25 -1.94 11.64
N ASP A 236 -14.99 -3.13 12.21
CA ASP A 236 -16.04 -4.09 12.57
C ASP A 236 -16.56 -3.89 14.00
N ASP A 237 -15.71 -3.42 14.92
CA ASP A 237 -16.01 -3.29 16.35
C ASP A 237 -15.12 -2.23 16.99
N GLU A 238 -15.70 -1.15 17.53
CA GLU A 238 -14.96 -0.07 18.18
C GLU A 238 -14.44 -0.43 19.58
N THR A 239 -14.93 -1.52 20.18
CA THR A 239 -14.55 -1.93 21.53
C THR A 239 -13.31 -2.81 21.55
N LYS A 240 -12.98 -3.47 20.43
CA LYS A 240 -11.84 -4.39 20.33
C LYS A 240 -11.11 -4.26 18.98
N PRO A 241 -9.78 -4.29 18.98
CA PRO A 241 -9.02 -4.23 17.74
C PRO A 241 -9.14 -5.54 16.93
N SER A 242 -9.07 -5.41 15.61
CA SER A 242 -9.05 -6.56 14.70
C SER A 242 -7.85 -7.48 14.94
N LYS A 243 -8.13 -8.76 15.22
CA LYS A 243 -7.13 -9.83 15.40
C LYS A 243 -6.23 -10.01 14.17
N TRP A 244 -6.78 -9.79 12.98
CA TRP A 244 -6.05 -9.94 11.72
C TRP A 244 -4.90 -8.93 11.62
N TRP A 245 -5.13 -7.69 12.03
CA TRP A 245 -4.10 -6.66 12.08
C TRP A 245 -3.09 -6.90 13.21
N LEU A 246 -3.55 -7.24 14.41
CA LEU A 246 -2.66 -7.48 15.55
C LEU A 246 -1.75 -8.71 15.39
N SER A 247 -2.10 -9.66 14.52
CA SER A 247 -1.27 -10.83 14.23
C SER A 247 0.11 -10.48 13.65
N PHE A 248 0.27 -9.28 13.09
CA PHE A 248 1.51 -8.80 12.48
C PHE A 248 2.46 -8.11 13.46
N THR A 249 2.04 -7.82 14.70
CA THR A 249 2.85 -7.11 15.73
C THR A 249 4.20 -7.75 16.04
N LYS A 250 4.33 -9.07 15.90
CA LYS A 250 5.58 -9.81 16.18
C LYS A 250 6.52 -9.88 14.97
N ARG A 251 6.08 -9.47 13.79
CA ARG A 251 6.87 -9.52 12.55
C ARG A 251 7.54 -8.19 12.32
N LYS A 252 8.80 -8.22 11.90
CA LYS A 252 9.58 -7.03 11.57
C LYS A 252 9.98 -7.08 10.12
N PHE A 253 9.44 -6.17 9.32
CA PHE A 253 9.85 -5.98 7.94
C PHE A 253 11.34 -5.62 7.88
N MET A 254 12.11 -6.32 7.04
CA MET A 254 13.58 -6.21 6.96
C MET A 254 14.33 -6.47 8.29
N GLY A 255 13.67 -7.05 9.30
CA GLY A 255 14.25 -7.24 10.64
C GLY A 255 14.52 -5.94 11.41
N LYS A 256 14.01 -4.80 10.93
CA LYS A 256 14.22 -3.45 11.50
C LYS A 256 12.91 -2.85 12.02
N ALA A 257 13.04 -1.78 12.80
CA ALA A 257 11.96 -0.94 13.32
C ALA A 257 12.47 0.51 13.43
N LEU A 258 11.56 1.50 13.54
CA LEU A 258 11.92 2.92 13.70
C LEU A 258 12.33 3.27 15.14
#